data_AF-A0A6C1SXW5-F1
#
_entry.id   AF-A0A6C1SXW5-F1
#
_cell.length_a   1.000
_cell.length_b   1.000
_cell.length_c   1.000
_cell.angle_alpha   90.00
_cell.angle_beta   90.00
_cell.angle_gamma   90.00
#
_symmetry.space_group_name_H-M   'P 1'
#
loop_
_entity.id
_entity.type
_entity.pdbx_description
1 polymer ?
#
loop_
_entity_poly.entity_id
_entity_poly.type
_entity_poly.pdbx_seq_one_letter_code
_entity_poly.pdbx_strand_id
1 'polypeptide(L)'
;MRLGAVSTDRALIAAHFPEKAELICGLIDCDPMVESIVQDYGLAWRTLDALRRSGSDPTTPEILDYARLVGELAAELVASVDGRHSQGTS
;
A
#
# COMPACT_ATOMS: atom_id res chain seq x y z
N MET A 1 -21.25 4.83 3.78
CA MET A 1 -20.56 5.94 3.09
C MET A 1 -19.08 5.92 3.49
N ARG A 2 -18.18 5.41 2.64
CA ARG A 2 -16.71 5.30 2.87
C ARG A 2 -15.89 6.15 1.87
N LEU A 3 -16.42 7.29 1.42
CA LEU A 3 -15.77 8.12 0.39
C LEU A 3 -14.45 8.81 0.85
N GLY A 4 -14.20 8.93 2.15
CA GLY A 4 -13.00 9.61 2.68
C GLY A 4 -11.73 8.74 2.77
N ALA A 5 -11.87 7.43 2.99
CA ALA A 5 -10.72 6.53 3.11
C ALA A 5 -10.14 6.18 1.74
N VAL A 6 -11.01 5.76 0.80
CA VAL A 6 -10.63 5.35 -0.56
C VAL A 6 -9.91 6.46 -1.33
N SER A 7 -10.31 7.73 -1.15
CA SER A 7 -9.65 8.87 -1.79
C SER A 7 -8.25 9.15 -1.22
N THR A 8 -8.06 8.91 0.07
CA THR A 8 -6.75 9.06 0.73
C THR A 8 -5.79 7.95 0.32
N ASP A 9 -6.29 6.71 0.20
CA ASP A 9 -5.44 5.57 -0.14
C ASP A 9 -5.00 5.63 -1.62
N ARG A 10 -5.84 6.09 -2.54
CA ARG A 10 -5.42 6.35 -3.94
C ARG A 10 -4.34 7.43 -4.06
N ALA A 11 -4.43 8.50 -3.28
CA ALA A 11 -3.39 9.54 -3.25
C ALA A 11 -2.07 8.99 -2.71
N LEU A 12 -2.13 8.12 -1.70
CA LEU A 12 -0.96 7.43 -1.17
C LEU A 12 -0.32 6.52 -2.23
N ILE A 13 -1.13 5.75 -2.97
CA ILE A 13 -0.64 4.92 -4.07
C ILE A 13 0.01 5.78 -5.17
N ALA A 14 -0.59 6.92 -5.54
CA ALA A 14 0.00 7.83 -6.53
C ALA A 14 1.35 8.41 -6.08
N ALA A 15 1.54 8.65 -4.78
CA ALA A 15 2.79 9.16 -4.23
C ALA A 15 3.89 8.07 -4.15
N HIS A 16 3.54 6.84 -3.80
CA HIS A 16 4.50 5.77 -3.55
C HIS A 16 4.78 4.85 -4.75
N PHE A 17 3.83 4.77 -5.68
CA PHE A 17 3.90 3.92 -6.87
C PHE A 17 3.54 4.71 -8.13
N PRO A 18 4.18 5.86 -8.43
CA PRO A 18 3.73 6.77 -9.50
C PRO A 18 3.61 6.07 -10.86
N GLU A 19 4.53 5.17 -11.20
CA GLU A 19 4.54 4.44 -12.47
C GLU A 19 3.47 3.33 -12.56
N LYS A 20 2.96 2.87 -11.41
CA LYS A 20 1.97 1.78 -11.30
C LYS A 20 0.63 2.27 -10.75
N ALA A 21 0.50 3.58 -10.47
CA ALA A 21 -0.61 4.14 -9.73
C ALA A 21 -1.95 3.92 -10.44
N GLU A 22 -2.01 4.16 -11.75
CA GLU A 22 -3.22 3.94 -12.54
C GLU A 22 -3.63 2.46 -12.55
N LEU A 23 -2.67 1.55 -12.69
CA LEU A 23 -2.92 0.10 -12.69
C LEU A 23 -3.42 -0.38 -11.33
N ILE A 24 -2.75 0.01 -10.24
CA ILE A 24 -3.16 -0.34 -8.88
C ILE A 24 -4.54 0.26 -8.59
N CYS A 25 -4.80 1.52 -8.95
CA CYS A 25 -6.10 2.16 -8.76
C CYS A 25 -7.22 1.46 -9.53
N GLY A 26 -6.96 1.03 -10.78
CA GLY A 26 -7.92 0.24 -11.55
C GLY A 26 -8.17 -1.15 -10.94
N LEU A 27 -7.15 -1.76 -10.34
CA LEU A 27 -7.28 -3.03 -9.63
C LEU A 27 -8.08 -2.90 -8.33
N ILE A 28 -7.96 -1.79 -7.57
CA ILE A 28 -8.81 -1.53 -6.39
C ILE A 28 -10.29 -1.63 -6.76
N ASP A 29 -10.68 -1.13 -7.94
CA ASP A 29 -12.08 -1.13 -8.39
C ASP A 29 -12.57 -2.51 -8.85
N CYS A 30 -11.66 -3.42 -9.20
CA CYS A 30 -11.99 -4.71 -9.83
C CYS A 30 -11.62 -5.93 -8.99
N ASP A 31 -10.74 -5.77 -8.01
CA ASP A 31 -10.19 -6.84 -7.18
C ASP A 31 -10.25 -6.43 -5.69
N PRO A 32 -11.17 -7.03 -4.91
CA PRO A 32 -11.29 -6.74 -3.49
C PRO A 32 -10.07 -7.17 -2.67
N MET A 33 -9.25 -8.11 -3.18
CA MET A 33 -7.98 -8.46 -2.54
C MET A 33 -7.02 -7.28 -2.61
N VAL A 34 -6.89 -6.65 -3.79
CA VAL A 34 -6.04 -5.46 -3.97
C VAL A 34 -6.57 -4.29 -3.14
N GLU A 35 -7.89 -4.08 -3.09
CA GLU A 35 -8.49 -3.08 -2.21
C GLU A 35 -8.06 -3.31 -0.74
N SER A 36 -8.10 -4.55 -0.25
CA SER A 36 -7.69 -4.90 1.12
C SER A 36 -6.21 -4.58 1.36
N ILE A 37 -5.33 -5.00 0.45
CA ILE A 37 -3.87 -4.76 0.57
C ILE A 37 -3.59 -3.25 0.60
N VAL A 38 -4.27 -2.45 -0.25
CA VAL A 38 -4.11 -0.99 -0.27
C VAL A 38 -4.58 -0.36 1.05
N GLN A 39 -5.68 -0.83 1.63
CA GLN A 39 -6.16 -0.36 2.93
C GLN A 39 -5.17 -0.70 4.05
N ASP A 40 -4.65 -1.92 4.08
CA ASP A 40 -3.66 -2.37 5.05
C ASP A 40 -2.34 -1.59 4.88
N TYR A 41 -1.91 -1.36 3.65
CA TYR A 41 -0.73 -0.55 3.33
C TYR A 41 -0.90 0.88 3.84
N GLY A 42 -2.04 1.51 3.56
CA GLY A 42 -2.33 2.87 4.00
C GLY A 42 -2.44 2.99 5.52
N LEU A 43 -2.94 1.97 6.20
CA LEU A 43 -2.96 1.92 7.67
C LEU A 43 -1.53 1.78 8.23
N ALA A 44 -0.78 0.78 7.78
CA ALA A 44 0.58 0.52 8.25
C ALA A 44 1.52 1.71 8.00
N TRP A 45 1.39 2.37 6.85
CA TRP A 45 2.18 3.55 6.52
C TRP A 45 1.88 4.73 7.44
N ARG A 46 0.59 5.02 7.69
CA ARG A 46 0.19 6.10 8.61
C ARG A 46 0.67 5.85 10.03
N THR A 47 0.59 4.61 10.51
CA THR A 47 1.11 4.24 11.82
C THR A 47 2.63 4.41 11.88
N LEU A 48 3.36 3.94 10.87
CA LEU A 48 4.81 4.11 10.77
C LEU A 48 5.22 5.60 10.75
N ASP A 49 4.52 6.42 9.97
CA ASP A 49 4.76 7.87 9.89
C ASP A 49 4.48 8.55 11.23
N ALA A 50 3.38 8.18 11.91
CA ALA A 50 3.08 8.69 13.25
C ALA A 50 4.16 8.32 14.28
N LEU A 51 4.62 7.06 14.29
CA LEU A 51 5.69 6.60 15.18
C LEU A 51 7.03 7.29 14.90
N ARG A 52 7.33 7.59 13.63
CA ARG A 52 8.54 8.35 13.27
C ARG A 52 8.44 9.81 13.71
N ARG A 53 7.25 10.42 13.58
CA ARG A 53 7.01 11.81 14.00
C ARG A 53 6.96 12.00 15.51
N SER A 54 6.63 10.96 16.28
CA SER A 54 6.67 11.03 17.75
C SER A 54 8.09 11.10 18.31
N GLY A 55 9.13 11.06 17.47
CA GLY A 55 10.52 11.12 17.90
C GLY A 55 11.01 9.82 18.56
N SER A 56 10.28 8.72 18.36
CA SER A 56 10.69 7.40 18.81
C SER A 56 11.97 6.98 18.09
N ASP A 57 12.84 6.23 18.77
CA ASP A 57 14.08 5.73 18.18
C ASP A 57 13.74 4.83 16.98
N PRO A 58 14.30 5.08 15.79
CA PRO A 58 13.99 4.31 14.58
C PRO A 58 14.37 2.82 14.67
N THR A 59 15.16 2.44 15.67
CA THR A 59 15.53 1.04 15.97
C THR A 59 14.56 0.35 16.93
N THR A 60 13.54 1.06 17.42
CA THR A 60 12.48 0.48 18.24
C THR A 60 11.81 -0.66 17.47
N PRO A 61 11.63 -1.85 18.09
CA PRO A 61 11.05 -3.02 17.42
C PRO A 61 9.75 -2.73 16.68
N GLU A 62 8.87 -1.92 17.26
CA GLU A 62 7.60 -1.52 16.64
C GLU A 62 7.80 -0.76 15.31
N ILE A 63 8.75 0.17 15.24
CA ILE A 63 9.06 0.90 14.00
C ILE A 63 9.63 -0.05 12.95
N LEU A 64 10.50 -0.98 13.36
CA LEU A 64 11.07 -1.98 12.46
C LEU A 64 10.00 -2.92 11.91
N ASP A 65 9.06 -3.36 12.76
CA ASP A 65 7.95 -4.22 12.37
C ASP A 65 7.02 -3.52 11.38
N TYR A 66 6.62 -2.28 11.66
CA TYR A 66 5.80 -1.50 10.71
C TYR A 66 6.57 -1.15 9.43
N ALA A 67 7.86 -0.86 9.50
CA ALA A 67 8.68 -0.62 8.31
C ALA A 67 8.77 -1.88 7.43
N ARG A 68 8.93 -3.05 8.04
CA ARG A 68 8.91 -4.34 7.34
C ARG A 68 7.54 -4.59 6.71
N LEU A 69 6.46 -4.44 7.48
CA LEU A 69 5.08 -4.64 7.00
C LEU A 69 4.74 -3.73 5.81
N VAL A 70 5.10 -2.44 5.88
CA VAL A 70 4.92 -1.49 4.77
C VAL A 70 5.68 -1.96 3.53
N GLY A 71 6.89 -2.49 3.69
CA GLY A 71 7.68 -3.06 2.60
C GLY A 71 7.06 -4.32 2.00
N GLU A 72 6.56 -5.23 2.83
CA GLU A 72 5.91 -6.47 2.41
C GLU A 72 4.62 -6.17 1.60
N LEU A 73 3.76 -5.29 2.12
CA LEU A 73 2.54 -4.87 1.44
C LEU A 73 2.84 -4.11 0.13
N ALA A 74 3.87 -3.28 0.11
CA ALA A 74 4.32 -2.61 -1.11
C ALA A 74 4.76 -3.61 -2.19
N ALA A 75 5.52 -4.64 -1.79
CA ALA A 75 5.95 -5.69 -2.70
C ALA A 75 4.75 -6.50 -3.22
N GLU A 76 3.76 -6.79 -2.37
CA GLU A 76 2.54 -7.50 -2.75
C GLU A 76 1.68 -6.71 -3.74
N LEU A 77 1.56 -5.38 -3.57
CA LEU A 77 0.89 -4.51 -4.54
C LEU A 77 1.58 -4.52 -5.90
N VAL A 78 2.91 -4.44 -5.91
CA VAL A 78 3.70 -4.50 -7.16
C VAL A 78 3.54 -5.87 -7.82
N ALA A 79 3.65 -6.95 -7.04
CA ALA A 79 3.46 -8.31 -7.54
C ALA A 79 2.04 -8.56 -8.07
N SER A 80 1.02 -7.93 -7.48
CA SER A 80 -0.37 -8.03 -7.96
C SER A 80 -0.55 -7.42 -9.35
N VAL A 81 0.19 -6.35 -9.66
CA VAL A 81 0.22 -5.74 -11.00
C VAL A 81 1.04 -6.60 -11.97
N ASP A 82 2.25 -7.03 -11.57
CA ASP A 82 3.18 -7.77 -12.43
C ASP A 82 2.74 -9.22 -12.70
N GLY A 83 2.13 -9.89 -11.71
CA GLY A 83 1.65 -11.27 -11.82
C GLY A 83 0.47 -11.41 -12.80
N ARG A 84 -0.35 -10.37 -12.96
CA ARG A 84 -1.43 -10.36 -13.95
C ARG A 84 -0.94 -10.11 -15.38
N HIS A 85 0.21 -9.48 -15.58
CA HIS A 85 0.85 -9.40 -16.90
C HIS A 85 1.28 -10.78 -17.43
N SER A 86 1.52 -11.75 -16.54
CA SER A 86 1.96 -13.10 -16.91
C SER A 86 0.79 -14.07 -17.20
N GLN A 87 -0.45 -13.73 -16.85
CA GLN A 87 -1.63 -14.57 -17.08
C GLN A 87 -2.47 -14.18 -18.32
N GLY A 88 -2.08 -13.12 -19.03
CA GLY A 88 -2.79 -12.60 -20.22
C GLY A 88 -2.25 -13.07 -21.57
N THR A 89 -1.28 -13.99 -21.61
CA THR A 89 -0.72 -14.54 -22.85
C THR A 89 -0.80 -16.07 -22.84
N SER A 90 -1.96 -16.62 -23.17
CA SER A 90 -2.11 -18.00 -23.67
C SER A 90 -3.31 -18.07 -24.60
#